data_AF-A0A2G9I300-F1
#
_entry.id   AF-A0A2G9I300-F1
#
_cell.length_a   1.000
_cell.length_b   1.000
_cell.length_c   1.000
_cell.angle_alpha   90.00
_cell.angle_beta   90.00
_cell.angle_gamma   90.00
#
_symmetry.space_group_name_H-M   'P 1'
#
loop_
_entity.id
_entity.type
_entity.pdbx_description
1 polymer ?
#
loop_
_entity_poly.entity_id
_entity_poly.type
_entity_poly.pdbx_seq_one_letter_code
_entity_poly.pdbx_strand_id
1 'polypeptide(L)'
;MEVVIIFSEKSVLDESSCARLYGRRTEVLYFRDLLPCSISQSSLDALIGIEWKNYGLLLKSVGDQDGVTLLEWENLPPEADIDIAFHRYHEHTRATLLPCTQSHKTDRFLTRKAVKLALNDLKERNAGLLLSERANKICRYAPDLAKTISGLILSSHDVNFQGECLSLLGLQSQEKDVLENRIKDQIISAVARDDRNPGTSREASYLFVDGDVHQTHYGPDEEHHEGEEAFDYCDL
;
A
#
# COMPACT_ATOMS: atom_id res chain seq x y z
N MET A 1 0.97 17.51 -9.51
CA MET A 1 0.67 16.14 -9.93
C MET A 1 -0.18 15.54 -8.83
N GLU A 2 -1.36 15.07 -9.19
CA GLU A 2 -2.30 14.39 -8.32
C GLU A 2 -2.49 12.99 -8.88
N VAL A 3 -2.60 12.01 -7.99
CA VAL A 3 -2.79 10.62 -8.37
C VAL A 3 -3.91 10.06 -7.52
N VAL A 4 -4.85 9.39 -8.17
CA VAL A 4 -5.94 8.67 -7.53
C VAL A 4 -5.77 7.21 -7.88
N ILE A 5 -5.76 6.37 -6.85
CA ILE A 5 -5.72 4.92 -6.99
C ILE A 5 -6.96 4.37 -6.29
N ILE A 6 -7.76 3.61 -7.02
CA ILE A 6 -8.97 3.00 -6.51
C ILE A 6 -8.76 1.50 -6.51
N PHE A 7 -9.03 0.87 -5.37
CA PHE A 7 -9.11 -0.58 -5.22
C PHE A 7 -10.57 -0.97 -5.05
N SER A 8 -11.06 -1.85 -5.91
CA SER A 8 -12.44 -2.33 -5.89
C SER A 8 -12.48 -3.84 -5.79
N GLU A 9 -13.42 -4.38 -5.02
CA GLU A 9 -13.69 -5.82 -4.94
C GLU A 9 -15.05 -6.10 -5.60
N LYS A 10 -15.04 -6.93 -6.64
CA LYS A 10 -16.23 -7.36 -7.37
C LYS A 10 -16.98 -8.37 -6.53
N SER A 11 -18.24 -8.07 -6.20
CA SER A 11 -19.12 -9.07 -5.60
C SER A 11 -19.52 -10.12 -6.64
N VAL A 12 -19.55 -11.39 -6.25
CA VAL A 12 -19.96 -12.55 -7.09
C VAL A 12 -21.38 -12.39 -7.66
N LEU A 13 -22.19 -11.48 -7.12
CA LEU A 13 -23.58 -11.27 -7.51
C LEU A 13 -23.77 -10.22 -8.62
N ASP A 14 -22.72 -9.52 -9.03
CA ASP A 14 -22.83 -8.43 -10.00
C ASP A 14 -22.25 -8.81 -11.37
N GLU A 15 -22.83 -9.86 -11.97
CA GLU A 15 -22.58 -10.25 -13.38
C GLU A 15 -23.06 -9.18 -14.39
N SER A 16 -23.56 -8.03 -13.91
CA SER A 16 -24.19 -7.01 -14.75
C SER A 16 -23.32 -5.79 -15.07
N SER A 17 -22.11 -5.64 -14.52
CA SER A 17 -21.33 -4.40 -14.70
C SER A 17 -20.37 -4.45 -15.89
N CYS A 18 -20.34 -3.34 -16.65
CA CYS A 18 -19.57 -3.11 -17.87
C CYS A 18 -18.23 -3.83 -17.90
N ALA A 19 -18.08 -4.80 -18.81
CA ALA A 19 -16.82 -5.48 -19.02
C ALA A 19 -15.69 -4.45 -19.26
N ARG A 20 -14.65 -4.50 -18.42
CA ARG A 20 -13.42 -3.73 -18.65
C ARG A 20 -12.90 -4.08 -20.03
N LEU A 21 -12.64 -3.06 -20.85
CA LEU A 21 -12.15 -3.21 -22.24
C LEU A 21 -10.88 -4.07 -22.31
N TYR A 22 -10.03 -3.99 -21.30
CA TYR A 22 -8.74 -4.68 -21.21
C TYR A 22 -8.71 -5.81 -20.17
N GLY A 23 -9.89 -6.34 -19.80
CA GLY A 23 -10.00 -7.48 -18.89
C GLY A 23 -9.48 -7.17 -17.48
N ARG A 24 -8.47 -7.92 -17.02
CA ARG A 24 -7.87 -7.79 -15.67
C ARG A 24 -6.70 -6.80 -15.59
N ARG A 25 -6.34 -6.16 -16.70
CA ARG A 25 -5.28 -5.16 -16.69
C ARG A 25 -5.79 -3.86 -16.07
N THR A 26 -4.93 -3.18 -15.33
CA THR A 26 -5.21 -1.85 -14.80
C THR A 26 -4.92 -0.82 -15.86
N GLU A 27 -5.94 -0.02 -16.18
CA GLU A 27 -5.80 1.12 -17.06
C GLU A 27 -5.17 2.30 -16.29
N VAL A 28 -4.19 2.94 -16.91
CA VAL A 28 -3.57 4.16 -16.40
C VAL A 28 -4.09 5.34 -17.19
N LEU A 29 -5.04 6.07 -16.60
CA LEU A 29 -5.58 7.29 -17.18
C LEU A 29 -4.66 8.46 -16.84
N TYR A 30 -4.42 9.35 -17.80
CA TYR A 30 -3.62 10.55 -17.56
C TYR A 30 -4.35 11.77 -18.11
N PHE A 31 -4.47 12.79 -17.27
CA PHE A 31 -5.15 14.04 -17.58
C PHE A 31 -4.18 15.20 -17.42
N ARG A 32 -4.16 16.09 -18.41
CA ARG A 32 -3.46 17.39 -18.34
C ARG A 32 -4.49 18.49 -18.49
N ASP A 33 -4.57 19.38 -17.51
CA ASP A 33 -5.54 20.47 -17.49
C ASP A 33 -6.98 19.98 -17.78
N LEU A 34 -7.36 18.88 -17.11
CA LEU A 34 -8.64 18.17 -17.24
C LEU A 34 -8.92 17.54 -18.62
N LEU A 35 -7.96 17.54 -19.55
CA LEU A 35 -8.08 16.86 -20.84
C LEU A 35 -7.32 15.52 -20.81
N PRO A 36 -7.93 14.42 -21.31
CA PRO A 36 -7.23 13.14 -21.40
C PRO A 36 -6.05 13.24 -22.38
N CYS A 37 -4.89 12.72 -21.98
CA CYS A 37 -3.72 12.63 -22.84
C CYS A 37 -2.85 11.42 -22.47
N SER A 38 -1.89 11.07 -23.31
CA SER A 38 -0.94 9.99 -23.00
C SER A 38 -0.02 10.36 -21.84
N ILE A 39 0.34 9.36 -21.03
CA ILE A 39 1.34 9.51 -19.98
C ILE A 39 2.71 9.84 -20.60
N SER A 40 3.48 10.73 -19.95
CA SER A 40 4.86 11.01 -20.38
C SER A 40 5.78 9.83 -20.03
N GLN A 41 6.84 9.63 -20.82
CA GLN A 41 7.83 8.58 -20.52
C GLN A 41 8.44 8.74 -19.11
N SER A 42 8.73 9.97 -18.69
CA SER A 42 9.25 10.25 -17.34
C SER A 42 8.28 9.86 -16.22
N SER A 43 6.97 10.04 -16.43
CA SER A 43 5.94 9.61 -15.49
C SER A 43 5.79 8.07 -15.52
N LEU A 44 5.85 7.47 -16.70
CA LEU A 44 5.78 6.01 -16.86
C LEU A 44 6.97 5.30 -16.19
N ASP A 45 8.19 5.79 -16.40
CA ASP A 45 9.40 5.27 -15.74
C ASP A 45 9.32 5.42 -14.22
N ALA A 46 8.71 6.51 -13.74
CA ALA A 46 8.47 6.71 -12.31
C ALA A 46 7.50 5.67 -11.75
N LEU A 47 6.41 5.38 -12.49
CA LEU A 47 5.38 4.41 -12.13
C LEU A 47 5.92 2.98 -12.11
N ILE A 48 6.71 2.61 -13.13
CA ILE A 48 7.39 1.30 -13.20
C ILE A 48 8.38 1.16 -12.02
N GLY A 49 9.09 2.23 -11.69
CA GLY A 49 10.08 2.26 -10.62
C GLY A 49 9.52 2.39 -9.20
N ILE A 50 8.22 2.18 -8.98
CA ILE A 50 7.62 2.10 -7.64
C ILE A 50 7.90 0.72 -7.05
N GLU A 51 8.26 0.67 -5.77
CA GLU A 51 8.39 -0.59 -5.04
C GLU A 51 7.01 -1.12 -4.62
N TRP A 52 6.23 -1.61 -5.60
CA TRP A 52 4.86 -2.09 -5.43
C TRP A 52 4.71 -3.16 -4.34
N LYS A 53 5.75 -3.96 -4.11
CA LYS A 53 5.81 -4.99 -3.05
C LYS A 53 5.61 -4.44 -1.64
N ASN A 54 5.96 -3.17 -1.39
CA ASN A 54 5.75 -2.50 -0.10
C ASN A 54 4.25 -2.23 0.17
N TYR A 55 3.44 -2.32 -0.88
CA TYR A 55 2.00 -2.16 -0.89
C TYR A 55 1.27 -3.48 -1.21
N GLY A 56 1.98 -4.61 -1.21
CA GLY A 56 1.40 -5.92 -1.46
C GLY A 56 1.08 -6.23 -2.91
N LEU A 57 1.57 -5.43 -3.87
CA LEU A 57 1.34 -5.61 -5.30
C LEU A 57 2.63 -6.02 -6.02
N LEU A 58 2.51 -6.95 -6.97
CA LEU A 58 3.61 -7.42 -7.82
C LEU A 58 3.30 -7.08 -9.26
N LEU A 59 4.05 -6.13 -9.81
CA LEU A 59 3.92 -5.71 -11.21
C LEU A 59 4.55 -6.75 -12.12
N LYS A 60 3.76 -7.38 -12.99
CA LYS A 60 4.18 -8.40 -13.96
C LYS A 60 4.73 -7.76 -15.23
N SER A 61 3.95 -6.88 -15.82
CA SER A 61 4.28 -6.26 -17.11
C SER A 61 3.60 -4.91 -17.27
N VAL A 62 4.15 -4.08 -18.14
CA VAL A 62 3.55 -2.83 -18.60
C VAL A 62 3.44 -2.91 -20.11
N GLY A 63 2.27 -2.60 -20.63
CA GLY A 63 1.99 -2.61 -22.06
C GLY A 63 1.31 -1.33 -22.51
N ASP A 64 1.36 -1.09 -23.80
CA ASP A 64 0.53 -0.09 -24.48
C ASP A 64 -0.39 -0.82 -25.45
N GLN A 65 -1.69 -0.54 -25.39
CA GLN A 65 -2.68 -1.08 -26.31
C GLN A 65 -3.63 0.04 -26.72
N ASP A 66 -3.72 0.32 -28.01
CA ASP A 66 -4.54 1.41 -28.57
C ASP A 66 -4.22 2.80 -27.98
N GLY A 67 -2.96 3.03 -27.61
CA GLY A 67 -2.50 4.28 -26.98
C GLY A 67 -2.88 4.40 -25.49
N VAL A 68 -3.37 3.32 -24.89
CA VAL A 68 -3.69 3.20 -23.47
C VAL A 68 -2.59 2.42 -22.76
N THR A 69 -2.05 3.01 -21.71
CA THR A 69 -1.07 2.36 -20.83
C THR A 69 -1.78 1.39 -19.89
N LEU A 70 -1.32 0.14 -19.90
CA LEU A 70 -1.88 -0.98 -19.14
C LEU A 70 -0.84 -1.60 -18.21
N LEU A 71 -1.22 -1.81 -16.95
CA LEU A 71 -0.43 -2.57 -15.98
C LEU A 71 -1.03 -3.96 -15.79
N GLU A 72 -0.17 -4.98 -15.76
CA GLU A 72 -0.54 -6.35 -15.43
C GLU A 72 0.09 -6.75 -14.10
N TRP A 73 -0.69 -7.42 -13.25
CA TRP A 73 -0.28 -7.81 -11.90
C TRP A 73 -0.11 -9.33 -11.79
N GLU A 74 0.87 -9.79 -11.01
CA GLU A 74 1.09 -11.22 -10.77
C GLU A 74 0.16 -11.79 -9.69
N ASN A 75 -0.12 -10.99 -8.66
CA ASN A 75 -0.73 -11.44 -7.41
C ASN A 75 -2.06 -10.75 -7.10
N LEU A 76 -2.71 -10.12 -8.09
CA LEU A 76 -4.01 -9.51 -7.91
C LEU A 76 -5.11 -10.60 -7.88
N PRO A 77 -5.97 -10.64 -6.83
CA PRO A 77 -7.08 -11.58 -6.76
C PRO A 77 -8.04 -11.47 -7.96
N PRO A 78 -8.67 -12.57 -8.40
CA PRO A 78 -9.65 -12.56 -9.50
C PRO A 78 -10.82 -11.59 -9.31
N GLU A 79 -11.20 -11.36 -8.05
CA GLU A 79 -12.30 -10.50 -7.63
C GLU A 79 -11.86 -9.04 -7.43
N ALA A 80 -10.55 -8.76 -7.46
CA ALA A 80 -10.01 -7.44 -7.21
C ALA A 80 -9.68 -6.68 -8.51
N ASP A 81 -9.87 -5.38 -8.43
CA ASP A 81 -9.76 -4.45 -9.53
C ASP A 81 -9.00 -3.19 -9.05
N ILE A 82 -8.05 -2.71 -9.85
CA ILE A 82 -7.30 -1.48 -9.56
C ILE A 82 -7.44 -0.52 -10.73
N ASP A 83 -7.76 0.73 -10.43
CA ASP A 83 -7.82 1.84 -11.38
C ASP A 83 -6.87 2.95 -10.94
N ILE A 84 -6.12 3.51 -11.89
CA ILE A 84 -5.12 4.54 -11.62
C ILE A 84 -5.37 5.73 -12.54
N ALA A 85 -5.53 6.91 -11.95
CA ALA A 85 -5.65 8.16 -12.69
C ALA A 85 -4.61 9.18 -12.23
N PHE A 86 -3.86 9.71 -13.19
CA PHE A 86 -2.94 10.83 -13.03
C PHE A 86 -3.62 12.11 -13.46
N HIS A 87 -3.47 13.16 -12.69
CA HIS A 87 -3.86 14.51 -13.08
C HIS A 87 -2.71 15.48 -12.89
N ARG A 88 -2.36 16.20 -13.95
CA ARG A 88 -1.36 17.26 -13.93
C ARG A 88 -2.02 18.58 -14.32
N TYR A 89 -2.08 19.48 -13.36
CA TYR A 89 -2.38 20.88 -13.63
C TYR A 89 -1.12 21.61 -14.08
N HIS A 90 -1.20 22.34 -15.20
CA HIS A 90 -0.19 23.27 -15.65
C HIS A 90 -0.58 24.69 -15.21
N GLU A 91 -0.04 25.13 -14.09
CA GLU A 91 -0.14 26.54 -13.72
C GLU A 91 0.61 27.36 -14.78
N HIS A 92 -0.12 28.15 -15.56
CA HIS A 92 0.41 29.07 -16.58
C HIS A 92 1.16 30.26 -15.94
N THR A 93 1.87 30.04 -14.84
CA THR A 93 2.54 31.10 -14.12
C THR A 93 3.98 31.22 -14.61
N ARG A 94 4.13 31.98 -15.72
CA ARG A 94 5.34 32.74 -16.11
C ARG A 94 6.60 31.98 -16.56
N ALA A 95 6.47 30.87 -17.29
CA ALA A 95 7.62 30.17 -17.89
C ALA A 95 8.00 30.64 -19.31
N THR A 96 7.86 31.93 -19.64
CA THR A 96 8.09 32.43 -21.01
C THR A 96 9.55 32.65 -21.41
N LEU A 97 10.57 32.22 -20.64
CA LEU A 97 11.97 32.62 -20.95
C LEU A 97 13.09 31.57 -20.89
N LEU A 98 12.86 30.32 -20.48
CA LEU A 98 13.98 29.33 -20.44
C LEU A 98 13.52 27.92 -20.86
N PRO A 99 14.16 27.29 -21.87
CA PRO A 99 13.90 25.89 -22.21
C PRO A 99 14.55 25.01 -21.14
N CYS A 100 13.76 24.59 -20.15
CA CYS A 100 14.30 23.91 -18.98
C CYS A 100 14.35 22.40 -19.19
N THR A 101 15.55 21.89 -19.44
CA THR A 101 15.91 20.45 -19.39
C THR A 101 15.67 19.81 -18.02
N GLN A 102 15.31 20.59 -16.98
CA GLN A 102 14.95 20.12 -15.64
C GLN A 102 13.53 19.54 -15.55
N SER A 103 12.69 19.75 -16.58
CA SER A 103 11.29 19.29 -16.63
C SER A 103 11.10 17.79 -16.34
N HIS A 104 11.95 16.92 -16.90
CA HIS A 104 11.78 15.46 -16.80
C HIS A 104 12.13 14.89 -15.42
N LYS A 105 13.19 15.41 -14.78
CA LYS A 105 13.58 14.96 -13.42
C LYS A 105 12.52 15.35 -12.40
N THR A 106 12.00 16.58 -12.51
CA THR A 106 10.91 17.07 -11.66
C THR A 106 9.62 16.29 -11.88
N ASP A 107 9.29 15.96 -13.13
CA ASP A 107 8.11 15.15 -13.46
C ASP A 107 8.18 13.75 -12.85
N ARG A 108 9.33 13.08 -12.99
CA ARG A 108 9.59 11.75 -12.41
C ARG A 108 9.43 11.77 -10.88
N PHE A 109 10.02 12.77 -10.22
CA PHE A 109 9.94 12.92 -8.76
C PHE A 109 8.51 13.18 -8.29
N LEU A 110 7.80 14.13 -8.91
CA LEU A 110 6.42 14.48 -8.55
C LEU A 110 5.48 13.29 -8.76
N THR A 111 5.67 12.54 -9.85
CA THR A 111 4.91 11.31 -10.13
C THR A 111 5.15 10.28 -9.04
N ARG A 112 6.42 9.96 -8.74
CA ARG A 112 6.76 9.00 -7.68
C ARG A 112 6.18 9.40 -6.34
N LYS A 113 6.29 10.67 -5.97
CA LYS A 113 5.76 11.21 -4.70
C LYS A 113 4.23 11.09 -4.65
N ALA A 114 3.53 11.48 -5.72
CA ALA A 114 2.07 11.43 -5.76
C ALA A 114 1.54 10.00 -5.73
N VAL A 115 2.18 9.05 -6.45
CA VAL A 115 1.83 7.63 -6.39
C VAL A 115 2.03 7.06 -4.98
N LYS A 116 3.19 7.33 -4.35
CA LYS A 116 3.45 6.88 -2.97
C LYS A 116 2.39 7.42 -1.99
N LEU A 117 2.02 8.70 -2.11
CA LEU A 117 0.98 9.30 -1.27
C LEU A 117 -0.39 8.64 -1.48
N ALA A 118 -0.80 8.42 -2.73
CA ALA A 118 -2.05 7.75 -3.06
C ALA A 118 -2.08 6.31 -2.52
N LEU A 119 -0.97 5.58 -2.62
CA LEU A 119 -0.86 4.22 -2.09
C LEU A 119 -0.88 4.18 -0.55
N ASN A 120 -0.25 5.15 0.11
CA ASN A 120 -0.32 5.27 1.57
C ASN A 120 -1.76 5.54 2.04
N ASP A 121 -2.47 6.49 1.41
CA ASP A 121 -3.89 6.77 1.71
C ASP A 121 -4.76 5.53 1.44
N LEU A 122 -4.51 4.81 0.34
CA LEU A 122 -5.21 3.56 0.04
C LEU A 122 -4.95 2.48 1.11
N LYS A 123 -3.71 2.34 1.58
CA LYS A 123 -3.30 1.41 2.64
C LYS A 123 -3.93 1.77 3.98
N GLU A 124 -4.09 3.07 4.27
CA GLU A 124 -4.76 3.57 5.48
C GLU A 124 -6.27 3.26 5.47
N ARG A 125 -6.94 3.46 4.32
CA ARG A 125 -8.38 3.20 4.17
C ARG A 125 -8.72 1.71 4.11
N ASN A 126 -7.83 0.87 3.60
CA ASN A 126 -8.05 -0.56 3.39
C ASN A 126 -7.19 -1.42 4.33
N ALA A 127 -7.45 -1.32 5.63
CA ALA A 127 -6.72 -2.09 6.66
C ALA A 127 -6.81 -3.60 6.40
N GLY A 128 -5.66 -4.24 6.16
CA GLY A 128 -5.54 -5.69 5.97
C GLY A 128 -5.55 -6.19 4.52
N LEU A 129 -5.93 -5.37 3.54
CA LEU A 129 -5.93 -5.78 2.12
C LEU A 129 -4.59 -5.54 1.41
N LEU A 130 -3.89 -4.45 1.75
CA LEU A 130 -2.61 -4.06 1.14
C LEU A 130 -1.44 -4.21 2.11
N LEU A 131 -1.24 -5.45 2.58
CA LEU A 131 -0.09 -5.80 3.40
C LEU A 131 1.16 -5.94 2.52
N SER A 132 2.30 -5.42 3.01
CA SER A 132 3.57 -5.67 2.35
C SER A 132 3.86 -7.17 2.24
N GLU A 133 4.74 -7.55 1.33
CA GLU A 133 5.18 -8.96 1.20
C GLU A 133 5.70 -9.52 2.55
N ARG A 134 6.39 -8.70 3.35
CA ARG A 134 6.87 -9.08 4.68
C ARG A 134 5.71 -9.33 5.64
N ALA A 135 4.74 -8.43 5.71
CA ALA A 135 3.57 -8.58 6.56
C ALA A 135 2.74 -9.80 6.15
N ASN A 136 2.54 -10.02 4.86
CA ASN A 136 1.89 -11.22 4.33
C ASN A 136 2.62 -12.50 4.73
N LYS A 137 3.95 -12.54 4.63
CA LYS A 137 4.75 -13.70 5.09
C LYS A 137 4.52 -13.99 6.58
N ILE A 138 4.44 -12.97 7.42
CA ILE A 138 4.17 -13.14 8.86
C ILE A 138 2.74 -13.66 9.08
N CYS A 139 1.75 -13.07 8.40
CA CYS A 139 0.35 -13.47 8.52
C CYS A 139 0.08 -14.92 8.09
N ARG A 140 0.91 -15.53 7.23
CA ARG A 140 0.80 -16.95 6.87
C ARG A 140 0.99 -17.90 8.05
N TYR A 141 1.72 -17.48 9.09
CA TYR A 141 1.93 -18.27 10.30
C TYR A 141 0.89 -17.99 11.40
N ALA A 142 0.06 -16.94 11.23
CA ALA A 142 -0.95 -16.56 12.22
C ALA A 142 -1.94 -17.69 12.56
N PRO A 143 -2.42 -18.53 11.60
CA PRO A 143 -3.32 -19.64 11.92
C PRO A 143 -2.67 -20.70 12.82
N ASP A 144 -1.45 -21.13 12.50
CA ASP A 144 -0.74 -22.15 13.27
C ASP A 144 -0.40 -21.64 14.68
N LEU A 145 -0.02 -20.36 14.77
CA LEU A 145 0.24 -19.70 16.04
C LEU A 145 -1.04 -19.58 16.88
N ALA A 146 -2.16 -19.18 16.27
CA ALA A 146 -3.45 -19.07 16.92
C ALA A 146 -3.95 -20.42 17.45
N LYS A 147 -3.76 -21.49 16.68
CA LYS A 147 -4.08 -22.87 17.09
C LYS A 147 -3.25 -23.32 18.28
N THR A 148 -1.97 -22.96 18.31
CA THR A 148 -1.06 -23.30 19.41
C THR A 148 -1.43 -22.53 20.68
N ILE A 149 -1.68 -21.22 20.57
CA ILE A 149 -2.05 -20.36 21.70
C ILE A 149 -3.42 -20.75 22.26
N SER A 150 -4.43 -20.97 21.41
CA SER A 150 -5.75 -21.43 21.85
C SER A 150 -5.66 -22.79 22.55
N GLY A 151 -4.86 -23.73 22.01
CA GLY A 151 -4.58 -25.01 22.64
C GLY A 151 -3.90 -24.86 24.01
N LEU A 152 -2.97 -23.91 24.16
CA LEU A 152 -2.31 -23.61 25.42
C LEU A 152 -3.29 -23.06 26.47
N ILE A 153 -4.17 -22.13 26.07
CA ILE A 153 -5.19 -21.56 26.95
C ILE A 153 -6.15 -22.65 27.42
N LEU A 154 -6.68 -23.45 26.50
CA LEU A 154 -7.68 -24.48 26.80
C LEU A 154 -7.10 -25.68 27.57
N SER A 155 -5.80 -25.96 27.44
CA SER A 155 -5.13 -27.03 28.19
C SER A 155 -4.67 -26.62 29.58
N SER A 156 -4.70 -25.33 29.91
CA SER A 156 -4.38 -24.84 31.25
C SER A 156 -5.41 -25.35 32.28
N HIS A 157 -4.93 -25.71 33.47
CA HIS A 157 -5.79 -26.06 34.60
C HIS A 157 -6.08 -24.84 35.51
N ASP A 158 -5.50 -23.69 35.18
CA ASP A 158 -5.71 -22.44 35.89
C ASP A 158 -6.90 -21.68 35.29
N VAL A 159 -8.01 -21.66 36.02
CA VAL A 159 -9.25 -20.98 35.64
C VAL A 159 -9.10 -19.45 35.60
N ASN A 160 -8.19 -18.88 36.41
CA ASN A 160 -7.93 -17.44 36.38
C ASN A 160 -7.20 -17.07 35.10
N PHE A 161 -6.16 -17.84 34.75
CA PHE A 161 -5.44 -17.66 33.49
C PHE A 161 -6.37 -17.76 32.28
N GLN A 162 -7.24 -18.78 32.23
CA GLN A 162 -8.22 -18.91 31.16
C GLN A 162 -9.16 -17.71 31.09
N GLY A 163 -9.67 -17.26 32.24
CA GLY A 163 -10.56 -16.10 32.34
C GLY A 163 -9.90 -14.80 31.89
N GLU A 164 -8.65 -14.56 32.29
CA GLU A 164 -7.88 -13.38 31.90
C GLU A 164 -7.61 -13.36 30.39
N CYS A 165 -7.18 -14.48 29.81
CA CYS A 165 -6.96 -14.58 28.36
C CYS A 165 -8.24 -14.36 27.55
N LEU A 166 -9.36 -14.93 27.99
CA LEU A 166 -10.66 -14.72 27.33
C LEU A 166 -11.09 -13.25 27.45
N SER A 167 -10.91 -12.64 28.62
CA SER A 167 -11.24 -11.23 28.86
C SER A 167 -10.41 -10.29 27.97
N LEU A 168 -9.11 -10.56 27.84
CA LEU A 168 -8.17 -9.81 27.00
C LEU A 168 -8.57 -9.85 25.51
N LEU A 169 -9.12 -10.99 25.08
CA LEU A 169 -9.60 -11.21 23.71
C LEU A 169 -11.07 -10.77 23.52
N GLY A 170 -11.72 -10.23 24.57
CA GLY A 170 -13.11 -9.81 24.55
C GLY A 170 -14.11 -10.96 24.36
N LEU A 171 -13.73 -12.19 24.73
CA LEU A 171 -14.53 -13.40 24.58
C LEU A 171 -15.18 -13.80 25.90
N GLN A 172 -16.42 -14.27 25.81
CA GLN A 172 -17.20 -14.81 26.93
C GLN A 172 -17.36 -16.34 26.83
N SER A 173 -16.92 -16.96 25.73
CA SER A 173 -17.10 -18.38 25.41
C SER A 173 -15.76 -19.08 25.21
N GLN A 174 -15.66 -20.32 25.69
CA GLN A 174 -14.50 -21.22 25.53
C GLN A 174 -14.53 -22.03 24.23
N GLU A 175 -15.38 -21.68 23.26
CA GLU A 175 -15.35 -22.35 21.96
C GLU A 175 -14.00 -22.17 21.28
N LYS A 176 -13.31 -23.30 21.08
CA LYS A 176 -11.96 -23.36 20.51
C LYS A 176 -11.86 -22.63 19.19
N ASP A 177 -12.82 -22.83 18.29
CA ASP A 177 -12.79 -22.24 16.95
C ASP A 177 -12.99 -20.72 16.99
N VAL A 178 -13.81 -20.22 17.91
CA VAL A 178 -14.03 -18.77 18.12
C VAL A 178 -12.78 -18.13 18.71
N LEU A 179 -12.15 -18.80 19.68
CA LEU A 179 -10.91 -18.35 20.30
C LEU A 179 -9.75 -18.32 19.31
N GLU A 180 -9.56 -19.40 18.53
CA GLU A 180 -8.54 -19.50 17.50
C GLU A 180 -8.71 -18.39 16.45
N ASN A 181 -9.93 -18.16 15.97
CA ASN A 181 -10.20 -17.10 15.01
C ASN A 181 -9.93 -15.71 15.58
N ARG A 182 -10.31 -15.43 16.83
CA ARG A 182 -9.98 -14.15 17.47
C ARG A 182 -8.48 -13.91 17.61
N ILE A 183 -7.73 -14.91 18.06
CA ILE A 183 -6.27 -14.78 18.19
C ILE A 183 -5.64 -14.53 16.81
N LYS A 184 -6.08 -15.27 15.79
CA LYS A 184 -5.64 -15.09 14.40
C LYS A 184 -5.91 -13.66 13.92
N ASP A 185 -7.14 -13.17 14.09
CA ASP A 185 -7.54 -11.82 13.65
C ASP A 185 -6.75 -10.73 14.40
N GLN A 186 -6.45 -10.95 15.68
CA GLN A 186 -5.65 -10.03 16.49
C GLN A 186 -4.19 -9.96 16.03
N ILE A 187 -3.58 -11.11 15.72
CA ILE A 187 -2.23 -11.18 15.14
C ILE A 187 -2.20 -10.45 13.79
N ILE A 188 -3.13 -10.75 12.90
CA ILE A 188 -3.20 -10.10 11.57
C ILE A 188 -3.38 -8.59 11.72
N SER A 189 -4.26 -8.15 12.62
CA SER A 189 -4.50 -6.73 12.89
C SER A 189 -3.26 -6.01 13.42
N ALA A 190 -2.50 -6.65 14.31
CA ALA A 190 -1.27 -6.07 14.84
C ALA A 190 -0.18 -5.96 13.76
N VAL A 191 0.00 -7.02 12.96
CA VAL A 191 0.94 -7.00 11.83
C VAL A 191 0.56 -5.92 10.82
N ALA A 192 -0.74 -5.74 10.55
CA ALA A 192 -1.23 -4.69 9.66
C ALA A 192 -0.96 -3.27 10.20
N ARG A 193 -1.01 -3.06 11.52
CA ARG A 193 -0.66 -1.79 12.16
C ARG A 193 0.83 -1.50 12.03
N ASP A 194 1.68 -2.48 12.28
CA ASP A 194 3.15 -2.33 12.17
C ASP A 194 3.59 -2.07 10.74
N ASP A 195 2.96 -2.75 9.79
CA ASP A 195 3.25 -2.61 8.37
C ASP A 195 2.97 -1.21 7.82
N ARG A 196 2.09 -0.45 8.47
CA ARG A 196 1.77 0.95 8.10
C ARG A 196 2.86 1.92 8.54
N ASN A 197 3.47 1.69 9.70
CA ASN A 197 4.39 2.63 10.34
C ASN A 197 5.68 1.92 10.81
N PRO A 198 6.57 1.51 9.88
CA PRO A 198 7.80 0.79 10.25
C PRO A 198 8.79 1.63 11.08
N GLY A 199 8.63 2.97 11.11
CA GLY A 199 9.58 3.90 11.74
C GLY A 199 9.15 4.54 13.07
N THR A 200 7.86 4.53 13.44
CA THR A 200 7.39 5.16 14.69
C THR A 200 7.48 4.23 15.90
N SER A 201 7.73 2.94 15.69
CA SER A 201 7.76 1.88 16.70
C SER A 201 9.19 1.41 16.96
N ARG A 202 10.03 2.24 17.61
CA ARG A 202 11.19 1.68 18.34
C ARG A 202 10.77 1.04 19.67
N GLU A 203 9.55 1.33 20.12
CA GLU A 203 8.84 0.53 21.12
C GLU A 203 7.96 -0.45 20.37
N ALA A 204 8.37 -1.72 20.35
CA ALA A 204 7.64 -2.81 19.71
C ALA A 204 6.15 -2.67 20.01
N SER A 205 5.32 -2.60 18.97
CA SER A 205 3.86 -2.62 19.09
C SER A 205 3.44 -3.77 19.99
N TYR A 206 3.20 -3.47 21.25
CA TYR A 206 2.86 -4.50 22.21
C TYR A 206 1.50 -5.03 21.79
N LEU A 207 1.48 -6.30 21.41
CA LEU A 207 0.28 -7.06 21.02
C LEU A 207 -0.83 -7.00 22.09
N PHE A 208 -0.48 -6.56 23.29
CA PHE A 208 -1.37 -6.21 24.39
C PHE A 208 -0.80 -4.97 25.10
N VAL A 209 -1.49 -3.83 25.05
CA VAL A 209 -1.18 -2.63 25.86
C VAL A 209 -2.35 -2.36 26.79
N ASP A 210 -2.06 -2.35 28.09
CA ASP A 210 -2.86 -1.70 29.12
C ASP A 210 -2.48 -0.20 29.17
N GLY A 211 -3.45 0.67 29.34
CA GLY A 211 -3.35 2.09 28.96
C GLY A 211 -2.28 2.91 29.70
N ASP A 212 -1.48 3.69 28.95
CA ASP A 212 -1.41 5.15 29.06
C ASP A 212 -0.60 5.73 27.88
N VAL A 213 -1.01 6.89 27.37
CA VAL A 213 -0.55 7.48 26.10
C VAL A 213 0.34 8.69 26.37
N HIS A 214 1.57 8.70 25.85
CA HIS A 214 2.26 9.96 25.55
C HIS A 214 2.89 9.95 24.15
N GLN A 215 2.31 10.76 23.26
CA GLN A 215 2.81 11.09 21.94
C GLN A 215 3.94 12.12 22.04
N THR A 216 5.01 11.91 21.27
CA THR A 216 5.93 13.01 20.91
C THR A 216 6.21 13.01 19.40
N HIS A 217 6.37 14.24 18.90
CA HIS A 217 6.11 14.73 17.57
C HIS A 217 7.27 14.53 16.57
N TYR A 218 6.92 14.54 15.27
CA TYR A 218 7.71 14.35 14.05
C TYR A 218 8.96 15.21 13.84
N GLY A 219 9.92 14.66 13.08
CA GLY A 219 10.85 15.39 12.19
C GLY A 219 10.87 14.73 10.79
N PRO A 220 11.11 15.49 9.69
CA PRO A 220 11.00 14.97 8.32
C PRO A 220 12.25 14.19 7.87
N ASP A 221 12.01 13.03 7.22
CA ASP A 221 13.05 12.20 6.59
C ASP A 221 13.67 12.92 5.37
N GLU A 222 14.97 13.20 5.46
CA GLU A 222 15.82 13.57 4.32
C GLU A 222 16.36 12.29 3.65
N GLU A 223 15.66 11.78 2.63
CA GLU A 223 16.22 10.75 1.73
C GLU A 223 17.36 11.38 0.93
N HIS A 224 18.58 10.88 1.17
CA HIS A 224 19.82 11.34 0.55
C HIS A 224 19.81 11.08 -0.96
N HIS A 225 20.11 12.11 -1.74
CA HIS A 225 20.40 11.98 -3.16
C HIS A 225 21.79 11.38 -3.36
N GLU A 226 21.85 10.13 -3.81
CA GLU A 226 23.08 9.55 -4.37
C GLU A 226 23.47 10.36 -5.62
N GLY A 227 24.64 10.98 -5.56
CA GLY A 227 25.19 11.82 -6.61
C GLY A 227 25.72 11.02 -7.79
N GLU A 228 25.34 11.44 -8.99
CA GLU A 228 26.15 11.24 -10.18
C GLU A 228 26.72 12.61 -10.56
N GLU A 229 27.94 12.89 -10.12
CA GLU A 229 28.76 13.99 -10.63
C GLU A 229 29.14 13.69 -12.09
N ALA A 230 28.37 14.21 -13.03
CA ALA A 230 28.87 14.42 -14.39
C ALA A 230 29.63 15.75 -14.40
N PHE A 231 30.96 15.68 -14.31
CA PHE A 231 31.85 16.81 -14.56
C PHE A 231 31.66 17.28 -16.00
N ASP A 232 31.02 18.44 -16.19
CA ASP A 232 30.99 19.12 -17.48
C ASP A 232 32.18 20.07 -17.55
N TYR A 233 33.20 19.70 -18.33
CA TYR A 233 34.29 20.59 -18.70
C TYR A 233 33.73 21.65 -19.65
N CYS A 234 33.28 22.78 -19.09
CA CYS A 234 33.17 24.02 -19.84
C CYS A 234 34.47 24.81 -19.63
N ASP A 235 35.41 24.69 -20.57
CA ASP A 235 36.39 25.74 -20.81
C ASP A 235 36.52 26.01 -22.32
N LEU A 236 36.08 27.23 -22.68
CA LEU A 236 36.29 28.04 -23.90
C LEU A 236 35.53 27.68 -25.19
#